data_AF-A0A3D3X9X7-F1
#
_entry.id   AF-A0A3D3X9X7-F1
#
_cell.length_a   1.000
_cell.length_b   1.000
_cell.length_c   1.000
_cell.angle_alpha   90.00
_cell.angle_beta   90.00
_cell.angle_gamma   90.00
#
_symmetry.space_group_name_H-M   'P 1'
#
loop_
_entity.id
_entity.type
_entity.pdbx_description
1 polymer ?
#
loop_
_entity_poly.entity_id
_entity_poly.type
_entity_poly.pdbx_seq_one_letter_code
_entity_poly.pdbx_strand_id
1 'polypeptide(L)' 'RDVRTGIQLAFFYEEGSVANKADQLWKEKRTSQGAGVRLVTSSGFVYRFDMASGQEGREVILFVDYPWGTIGQ' A
#
# COMPACT_ATOMS: atom_id res chain seq x y z
N ARG A 1 30.37 7.56 -3.51
CA ARG A 1 29.44 7.93 -2.41
C ARG A 1 28.09 8.08 -3.07
N ASP A 2 27.44 6.93 -3.27
CA ASP A 2 26.34 6.77 -4.20
C ASP A 2 25.03 7.03 -3.50
N VAL A 3 24.29 7.99 -4.01
CA VAL A 3 22.93 8.28 -3.56
C VAL A 3 22.06 7.10 -4.01
N ARG A 4 21.88 6.09 -3.15
CA ARG A 4 20.94 4.99 -3.36
C ARG A 4 19.50 5.46 -3.07
N THR A 5 19.08 6.55 -3.71
CA THR A 5 17.66 6.91 -3.70
C THR A 5 16.96 6.08 -4.76
N GLY A 6 16.06 5.19 -4.34
CA GLY A 6 15.28 4.33 -5.22
C GLY A 6 13.84 4.82 -5.33
N ILE A 7 13.32 4.90 -6.56
CA ILE A 7 11.91 5.17 -6.84
C ILE A 7 11.29 3.91 -7.40
N GLN A 8 10.14 3.50 -6.87
CA GLN A 8 9.36 2.37 -7.37
C GLN A 8 7.92 2.82 -7.62
N LEU A 9 7.39 2.41 -8.76
CA LEU A 9 5.99 2.55 -9.10
C LEU A 9 5.32 1.17 -8.99
N ALA A 10 4.11 1.15 -8.46
CA ALA A 10 3.30 -0.05 -8.33
C ALA A 10 1.89 0.21 -8.85
N PHE A 11 1.37 -0.72 -9.65
CA PHE A 11 -0.04 -0.76 -10.04
C PHE A 11 -0.62 -2.02 -9.44
N PHE A 12 -1.79 -1.91 -8.83
CA PHE A 12 -2.39 -3.01 -8.10
C PHE A 12 -3.91 -3.09 -8.35
N TYR A 13 -4.40 -4.32 -8.30
CA TYR A 13 -5.81 -4.67 -8.31
C TYR A 13 -6.02 -5.64 -7.15
N GLU A 14 -6.92 -5.31 -6.24
CA GLU A 14 -7.15 -6.02 -4.99
C GLU A 14 -8.60 -6.54 -4.96
N GLU A 15 -8.77 -7.75 -4.45
CA GLU A 15 -10.06 -8.37 -4.17
C GLU A 15 -10.05 -8.86 -2.72
N GLY A 16 -11.03 -8.40 -1.92
CA GLY A 16 -11.19 -8.76 -0.52
C GLY A 16 -12.62 -9.21 -0.23
N SER A 17 -12.79 -10.09 0.76
CA SER A 17 -14.09 -10.53 1.25
C SER A 17 -14.07 -10.57 2.77
N VAL A 18 -15.09 -9.97 3.40
CA VAL A 18 -15.28 -9.98 4.85
C VAL A 18 -16.61 -10.67 5.14
N ALA A 19 -16.58 -11.72 5.94
CA ALA A 19 -17.78 -12.47 6.31
C ALA A 19 -17.69 -12.96 7.75
N ASN A 20 -18.82 -12.97 8.46
CA ASN A 20 -18.90 -13.44 9.86
C ASN A 20 -18.84 -14.97 9.98
N LYS A 21 -19.11 -15.70 8.90
CA LYS A 21 -19.07 -17.16 8.86
C LYS A 21 -18.27 -17.64 7.66
N ALA A 22 -17.53 -18.74 7.83
CA ALA A 22 -16.69 -19.30 6.78
C ALA A 22 -17.48 -19.72 5.52
N ASP A 23 -18.73 -20.17 5.68
CA ASP A 23 -19.61 -20.54 4.56
C ASP A 23 -20.14 -19.34 3.76
N GLN A 24 -19.96 -18.13 4.29
CA GLN A 24 -20.34 -16.87 3.64
C GLN A 24 -19.14 -16.12 3.07
N LEU A 25 -17.92 -16.58 3.39
CA LEU A 25 -16.70 -16.07 2.80
C LEU A 25 -16.76 -16.20 1.27
N TRP A 26 -16.32 -15.17 0.55
CA TRP A 26 -16.35 -15.07 -0.91
C TRP A 26 -17.71 -14.83 -1.58
N LYS A 27 -18.82 -14.80 -0.82
CA LYS A 27 -20.13 -14.41 -1.37
C LYS A 27 -20.24 -12.90 -1.57
N GLU A 28 -19.71 -12.13 -0.62
CA GLU A 28 -19.57 -10.69 -0.74
C GLU A 28 -18.10 -10.36 -0.96
N LYS A 29 -17.78 -9.96 -2.18
CA LYS A 29 -16.43 -9.53 -2.57
C LYS A 29 -16.42 -8.05 -2.86
N ARG A 30 -15.32 -7.42 -2.53
CA ARG A 30 -15.05 -6.02 -2.79
C ARG A 30 -13.74 -5.91 -3.54
N THR A 31 -13.76 -5.17 -4.64
CA THR A 31 -12.60 -4.98 -5.49
C THR A 31 -12.17 -3.52 -5.50
N SER A 32 -10.88 -3.28 -5.48
CA SER A 32 -10.26 -1.96 -5.63
C SER A 32 -9.11 -2.02 -6.62
N GLN A 33 -8.83 -0.90 -7.26
CA GLN A 33 -7.68 -0.75 -8.14
C GLN A 33 -6.96 0.56 -7.81
N GLY A 34 -5.65 0.54 -7.89
CA GLY A 34 -4.86 1.67 -7.45
C GLY A 34 -3.45 1.70 -8.01
N ALA A 35 -2.78 2.78 -7.68
CA ALA A 35 -1.38 2.98 -7.97
C ALA A 35 -0.67 3.52 -6.73
N GLY A 36 0.60 3.14 -6.59
CA GLY A 36 1.45 3.55 -5.50
C GLY A 36 2.81 3.98 -6.00
N VAL A 37 3.41 4.93 -5.30
CA VAL A 37 4.82 5.30 -5.46
C VAL A 37 5.55 5.08 -4.15
N ARG A 38 6.72 4.47 -4.23
CA ARG A 38 7.62 4.27 -3.09
C ARG A 38 8.95 4.94 -3.34
N LEU A 39 9.37 5.77 -2.39
CA LEU A 39 10.65 6.43 -2.35
C LEU A 39 11.46 5.85 -1.20
N VAL A 40 12.63 5.31 -1.50
CA VAL A 40 13.61 4.83 -0.51
C VAL A 40 14.79 5.78 -0.57
N THR A 41 15.07 6.49 0.51
CA THR A 41 16.20 7.41 0.58
C THR A 41 17.49 6.67 0.91
N SER A 42 18.63 7.30 0.59
CA SER A 42 19.93 6.78 1.02
C SER A 42 20.11 6.70 2.54
N SER A 43 19.29 7.41 3.33
CA SER A 43 19.29 7.34 4.79
C SER A 43 18.46 6.19 5.36
N GLY A 44 17.85 5.36 4.51
CA GLY A 44 17.01 4.23 4.91
C GLY A 44 15.53 4.57 5.08
N PHE A 45 15.16 5.85 5.01
CA PHE A 45 13.77 6.27 5.13
C PHE A 45 12.95 5.82 3.92
N VAL A 46 11.75 5.34 4.19
CA VAL A 46 10.84 4.86 3.15
C VAL A 46 9.54 5.62 3.21
N TYR A 47 9.19 6.26 2.10
CA TYR A 47 7.91 6.91 1.91
C TYR A 47 7.13 6.12 0.88
N ARG A 48 5.90 5.71 1.20
CA ARG A 48 5.00 5.06 0.23
C ARG A 48 3.68 5.80 0.21
N PHE A 49 3.30 6.26 -0.95
CA PHE A 49 2.02 6.90 -1.21
C PHE A 49 1.21 5.98 -2.10
N ASP A 50 0.06 5.54 -1.63
CA ASP A 50 -0.88 4.72 -2.39
C ASP A 50 -2.21 5.45 -2.56
N MET A 51 -2.77 5.35 -3.75
CA MET A 51 -4.09 5.85 -4.08
C MET A 51 -4.87 4.74 -4.76
N ALA A 52 -6.01 4.38 -4.17
CA ALA A 52 -6.88 3.33 -4.67
C ALA A 52 -8.33 3.83 -4.79
N SER A 53 -9.05 3.28 -5.75
CA SER A 53 -10.49 3.46 -5.89
C SER A 53 -11.15 2.12 -6.15
N GLY A 54 -12.22 1.83 -5.43
CA GLY A 54 -12.94 0.57 -5.53
C GLY A 54 -14.42 0.72 -5.24
N GLN A 55 -15.06 -0.42 -4.99
CA GLN A 55 -16.48 -0.49 -4.67
C GLN A 55 -16.83 0.19 -3.34
N GLU A 56 -15.83 0.44 -2.48
CA GLU A 56 -15.98 1.15 -1.20
C GLU A 56 -15.68 2.65 -1.29
N GLY A 57 -15.37 3.14 -2.50
CA GLY A 57 -14.96 4.52 -2.75
C GLY A 57 -13.45 4.66 -2.94
N ARG A 58 -12.96 5.87 -2.70
CA ARG A 58 -11.57 6.24 -2.94
C ARG A 58 -10.81 6.38 -1.63
N GLU A 59 -9.64 5.79 -1.57
CA GLU A 59 -8.75 5.82 -0.42
C GLU A 59 -7.36 6.29 -0.82
N VAL A 60 -6.73 7.04 0.09
CA VAL A 60 -5.35 7.50 -0.05
C VAL A 60 -4.63 7.16 1.26
N ILE A 61 -3.50 6.46 1.13
CA ILE A 61 -2.70 6.02 2.28
C ILE A 61 -1.28 6.51 2.10
N LEU A 62 -0.75 7.14 3.15
CA LEU A 62 0.66 7.54 3.23
C LEU A 62 1.35 6.74 4.33
N PHE A 63 2.34 5.95 3.95
CA PHE A 63 3.25 5.28 4.87
C PHE A 63 4.53 6.10 4.97
N VAL A 64 4.94 6.39 6.20
CA VAL A 64 6.19 7.09 6.50
C VAL A 64 7.04 6.17 7.35
N ASP A 65 8.22 5.84 6.82
CA ASP A 65 9.26 5.06 7.47
C ASP A 65 8.81 3.66 7.95
N TYR A 66 7.82 3.09 7.27
CA TYR A 66 7.35 1.72 7.47
C TYR A 66 7.68 0.86 6.23
N PRO A 67 8.02 -0.43 6.36
CA PRO A 67 8.04 -1.27 7.57
C PRO A 67 9.35 -1.26 8.38
N TRP A 68 10.38 -0.55 7.91
CA TRP A 68 11.73 -0.68 8.46
C TRP A 68 12.07 0.23 9.64
N GLY A 69 11.25 1.25 9.95
CA GLY A 69 11.32 2.02 11.19
C GLY A 69 12.72 2.53 11.53
N THR A 70 13.24 3.47 10.75
CA THR A 70 14.52 4.15 10.99
C THR A 70 14.37 5.35 11.94
N ILE A 71 13.15 5.85 12.17
CA ILE A 71 12.83 6.93 13.11
C ILE A 71 13.05 6.40 14.54
N GLY A 72 14.16 6.80 15.15
CA GLY A 72 14.51 6.48 16.54
C GLY A 72 15.64 5.46 16.71
N GLN A 73 16.31 5.04 15.62
CA GLN A 73 17.58 4.31 15.68
C GLN A 73 18.79 5.24 15.63
#